data_AF-F0VZN9-F1
#
_entry.id   AF-F0VZN9-F1
#
_cell.length_a   1.000
_cell.length_b   1.000
_cell.length_c   1.000
_cell.angle_alpha   90.00
_cell.angle_beta   90.00
_cell.angle_gamma   90.00
#
_symmetry.space_group_name_H-M   'P 1'
#
loop_
_entity.id
_entity.type
_entity.pdbx_description
1 polymer ?
#
loop_
_entity_poly.entity_id
_entity_poly.type
_entity_poly.pdbx_seq_one_letter_code
_entity_poly.pdbx_strand_id
1 'polypeptide(L)'
;MAALKTRSIDPSFPGLKGAPRESNRKQIYYWVRNHAYINECESSTTVSQQRRIRPSGLGTKLSPEAEQFIVQRIFNLRREGVPVASMLQLKAREIADEHAIPFRAFSGCWEWVARLPQTPCAFISCSNAH
;
A
#
# COMPACT_ATOMS: atom_id res chain seq x y z
N MET A 1 26.01 0.31 25.29
CA MET A 1 24.97 0.10 24.25
C MET A 1 25.57 -0.65 23.05
N ALA A 2 25.87 -1.95 23.18
CA ALA A 2 26.55 -2.74 22.14
C ALA A 2 25.69 -3.90 21.59
N ALA A 3 24.41 -4.00 21.96
CA ALA A 3 23.59 -5.18 21.70
C ALA A 3 22.76 -5.15 20.40
N LEU A 4 22.77 -4.06 19.63
CA LEU A 4 22.01 -3.97 18.37
C LEU A 4 22.84 -4.31 17.11
N LYS A 5 24.13 -4.66 17.26
CA LYS A 5 25.03 -4.76 16.09
C LYS A 5 24.78 -6.01 15.22
N THR A 6 24.01 -6.99 15.67
CA THR A 6 23.80 -8.26 14.94
C THR A 6 22.44 -8.92 15.22
N ARG A 7 21.37 -8.18 15.52
CA ARG A 7 20.04 -8.82 15.57
C ARG A 7 19.66 -9.22 14.15
N SER A 8 19.65 -10.53 13.87
CA SER A 8 19.22 -11.02 12.56
C SER A 8 17.80 -10.49 12.27
N ILE A 9 17.50 -10.21 11.01
CA ILE A 9 16.20 -9.66 10.57
C ILE A 9 15.10 -10.70 10.72
N ASP A 10 15.48 -11.97 10.76
CA ASP A 10 14.62 -13.13 10.62
C ASP A 10 13.53 -13.24 11.71
N PRO A 11 13.75 -12.84 12.99
CA PRO A 11 12.70 -12.81 14.00
C PRO A 11 11.63 -11.74 13.74
N SER A 12 11.99 -10.63 13.09
CA SER A 12 11.07 -9.51 12.83
C SER A 12 10.33 -9.66 11.50
N PHE A 13 10.91 -10.40 10.55
CA PHE A 13 10.32 -10.60 9.21
C PHE A 13 10.49 -12.06 8.76
N PRO A 14 9.77 -13.00 9.39
CA PRO A 14 9.83 -14.40 9.00
C PRO A 14 9.29 -14.58 7.56
N GLY A 15 9.98 -15.41 6.77
CA GLY A 15 9.53 -15.78 5.42
C GLY A 15 9.98 -14.86 4.28
N LEU A 16 10.60 -13.70 4.55
CA LEU A 16 11.16 -12.88 3.48
C LEU A 16 12.45 -13.51 2.91
N LYS A 17 12.50 -13.65 1.59
CA LYS A 17 13.68 -14.16 0.86
C LYS A 17 14.10 -13.17 -0.22
N GLY A 18 15.32 -13.30 -0.73
CA GLY A 18 15.82 -12.53 -1.88
C GLY A 18 15.84 -11.01 -1.68
N ALA A 19 15.51 -10.27 -2.74
CA ALA A 19 15.56 -8.79 -2.76
C ALA A 19 14.70 -8.10 -1.67
N PRO A 20 13.46 -8.54 -1.37
CA PRO A 20 12.67 -7.98 -0.26
C PRO A 20 13.35 -8.09 1.10
N ARG A 21 14.06 -9.20 1.38
CA ARG A 21 14.81 -9.38 2.63
C ARG A 21 15.97 -8.40 2.70
N GLU A 22 16.71 -8.24 1.61
CA GLU A 22 17.87 -7.36 1.55
C GLU A 22 17.49 -5.87 1.64
N SER A 23 16.38 -5.47 1.04
CA SER A 23 15.84 -4.10 1.20
C SER A 23 15.46 -3.81 2.64
N ASN A 24 14.75 -4.72 3.32
CA ASN A 24 14.40 -4.56 4.73
C ASN A 24 15.64 -4.56 5.62
N ARG A 25 16.65 -5.40 5.33
CA ARG A 25 17.95 -5.38 6.01
C ARG A 25 18.55 -3.98 5.99
N LYS A 26 18.69 -3.40 4.79
CA LYS A 26 19.29 -2.08 4.58
C LYS A 26 18.50 -1.00 5.31
N GLN A 27 17.17 -1.07 5.29
CA GLN A 27 16.30 -0.12 5.98
C GLN A 27 16.46 -0.18 7.50
N ILE A 28 16.52 -1.38 8.08
CA ILE A 28 16.77 -1.56 9.52
C ILE A 28 18.14 -1.00 9.89
N TYR A 29 19.17 -1.29 9.10
CA TYR A 29 20.50 -0.74 9.36
C TYR A 29 20.53 0.78 9.24
N TYR A 30 19.82 1.34 8.27
CA TYR A 30 19.67 2.77 8.13
C TYR A 30 19.00 3.37 9.37
N TRP A 31 17.92 2.78 9.88
CA TRP A 31 17.26 3.25 11.10
C TRP A 31 18.14 3.13 12.33
N VAL A 32 18.82 2.00 12.53
CA VAL A 32 19.75 1.81 13.67
C VAL A 32 20.89 2.83 13.60
N ARG A 33 21.46 3.06 12.41
CA ARG A 33 22.54 4.03 12.20
C ARG A 33 22.09 5.46 12.49
N ASN A 34 20.87 5.82 12.10
CA ASN A 34 20.36 7.19 12.18
C ASN A 34 19.37 7.40 13.35
N HIS A 35 19.27 6.46 14.29
CA HIS A 35 18.27 6.49 15.36
C HIS A 35 18.36 7.76 16.22
N ALA A 36 19.58 8.23 16.52
CA ALA A 36 19.79 9.47 17.27
C ALA A 36 19.22 10.69 16.52
N TYR A 37 19.49 10.79 15.21
CA TYR A 37 18.96 11.85 14.36
C TYR A 37 17.44 11.77 14.23
N ILE A 38 16.87 10.58 14.08
CA ILE A 38 15.41 10.38 14.03
C ILE A 38 14.75 10.89 15.32
N ASN A 39 15.33 10.60 16.48
CA ASN A 39 14.82 11.07 17.78
C ASN A 39 14.99 12.59 17.97
N GLU A 40 16.04 13.18 17.42
CA GLU A 40 16.23 14.64 17.40
C GLU A 40 15.19 15.32 16.49
N CYS A 41 14.87 14.72 15.35
CA CYS A 41 13.80 15.20 14.48
C CYS A 41 12.41 15.13 15.12
N GLU A 42 12.16 14.15 15.99
CA GLU A 42 10.90 14.03 16.74
C GLU A 42 10.71 15.19 17.73
N SER A 43 11.80 15.59 18.39
CA SER A 43 11.80 16.66 19.40
C SER A 43 11.87 18.07 18.78
N SER A 44 12.20 18.19 17.49
CA SER A 44 12.17 19.46 16.75
C SER A 44 10.75 19.84 16.32
N THR A 45 10.24 20.98 16.80
CA THR A 45 8.90 21.50 16.44
C THR A 45 8.69 21.65 14.92
N THR A 46 9.75 21.98 14.18
CA THR A 46 9.68 22.24 12.72
C THR A 46 9.66 20.94 11.91
N VAL A 47 10.42 19.93 12.32
CA VAL A 47 10.55 18.66 11.58
C VAL A 47 9.57 17.59 12.07
N SER A 48 9.09 17.69 13.32
CA SER A 48 8.09 16.78 13.90
C SER A 48 6.75 16.80 13.13
N GLN A 49 6.44 17.92 12.46
CA GLN A 49 5.28 18.04 11.57
C GLN A 49 5.53 17.48 10.16
N GLN A 50 6.79 17.28 9.75
CA GLN A 50 7.17 16.70 8.45
C GLN A 50 7.03 15.17 8.47
N ARG A 51 5.82 14.70 8.77
CA ARG A 51 5.50 13.27 8.77
C ARG A 51 5.09 12.86 7.37
N ARG A 52 5.65 11.75 6.88
CA ARG A 52 5.19 11.09 5.65
C ARG A 52 3.92 10.27 5.91
N ILE A 53 2.92 10.88 6.58
CA ILE A 53 1.61 10.28 6.80
C ILE A 53 0.84 10.45 5.48
N ARG A 54 0.37 9.34 4.91
CA ARG A 54 -0.58 9.42 3.80
C ARG A 54 -1.91 9.92 4.37
N PRO A 55 -2.55 10.92 3.74
CA PRO A 55 -3.90 11.34 4.11
C PRO A 55 -4.84 10.13 4.25
N SER A 56 -5.70 10.15 5.26
CA SER A 56 -6.73 9.13 5.47
C SER A 56 -7.54 8.95 4.18
N GLY A 57 -7.72 7.71 3.71
CA GLY A 57 -8.37 7.43 2.42
C GLY A 57 -7.41 7.13 1.27
N LEU A 58 -6.14 7.55 1.34
CA LEU A 58 -5.13 7.34 0.28
C LEU A 58 -4.24 6.12 0.52
N GLY A 59 -4.09 5.70 1.78
CA GLY A 59 -3.18 4.63 2.18
C GLY A 59 -3.78 3.22 2.21
N THR A 60 -5.10 3.10 2.34
CA THR A 60 -5.78 1.83 2.47
C THR A 60 -5.94 1.19 1.10
N LYS A 61 -5.38 0.00 0.94
CA LYS A 61 -5.63 -0.84 -0.23
C LYS A 61 -6.83 -1.73 0.09
N LEU A 62 -7.66 -1.97 -0.92
CA LEU A 62 -8.58 -3.11 -0.84
C LEU A 62 -7.76 -4.40 -0.93
N SER A 63 -8.34 -5.54 -0.55
CA SER A 63 -7.67 -6.82 -0.76
C SER A 63 -7.43 -7.06 -2.25
N PRO A 64 -6.41 -7.85 -2.63
CA PRO A 64 -6.16 -8.21 -4.02
C PRO A 64 -7.40 -8.73 -4.75
N GLU A 65 -8.21 -9.54 -4.07
CA GLU A 65 -9.43 -10.15 -4.59
C GLU A 65 -10.51 -9.08 -4.86
N ALA A 66 -10.67 -8.11 -3.96
CA ALA A 66 -11.60 -7.01 -4.13
C ALA A 66 -11.16 -6.07 -5.27
N GLU A 67 -9.86 -5.75 -5.39
CA GLU A 67 -9.34 -4.96 -6.51
C GLU A 67 -9.54 -5.70 -7.85
N GLN A 68 -9.34 -7.03 -7.90
CA GLN A 68 -9.60 -7.84 -9.10
C GLN A 68 -11.08 -7.83 -9.51
N PHE A 69 -11.98 -8.02 -8.55
CA PHE A 69 -13.43 -7.97 -8.82
C PHE A 69 -13.84 -6.61 -9.42
N ILE A 70 -13.30 -5.52 -8.89
CA ILE A 70 -13.49 -4.17 -9.43
C ILE A 70 -12.99 -4.07 -10.88
N VAL A 71 -11.78 -4.55 -11.16
CA VAL A 71 -11.17 -4.51 -12.49
C VAL A 71 -11.95 -5.34 -13.51
N GLN A 72 -12.44 -6.53 -13.11
CA GLN A 72 -13.28 -7.36 -13.97
C GLN A 72 -14.61 -6.67 -14.30
N ARG A 73 -15.22 -6.03 -13.29
CA ARG A 73 -16.47 -5.27 -13.48
C ARG A 73 -16.29 -4.08 -14.40
N ILE A 74 -15.20 -3.32 -14.25
CA ILE A 74 -14.81 -2.23 -15.18
C ILE A 74 -14.65 -2.75 -16.60
N PHE A 75 -13.91 -3.85 -16.76
CA PHE A 75 -13.59 -4.40 -18.06
C PHE A 75 -14.87 -4.77 -18.82
N ASN A 76 -15.84 -5.39 -18.15
CA ASN A 76 -17.14 -5.71 -18.74
C ASN A 76 -17.92 -4.44 -19.14
N LEU A 77 -17.97 -3.43 -18.27
CA LEU A 77 -18.64 -2.15 -18.57
C LEU A 77 -18.01 -1.41 -19.77
N ARG A 78 -16.69 -1.49 -19.94
CA ARG A 78 -16.02 -0.94 -21.13
C ARG A 78 -16.40 -1.67 -22.41
N ARG A 79 -16.56 -3.00 -22.35
CA ARG A 79 -17.05 -3.78 -23.50
C ARG A 79 -18.47 -3.40 -23.90
N GLU A 80 -19.27 -2.95 -22.94
CA GLU A 80 -20.65 -2.47 -23.15
C GLU A 80 -20.72 -1.00 -23.60
N GLY A 81 -19.59 -0.29 -23.72
CA GLY A 81 -19.53 1.10 -24.18
C GLY A 81 -19.90 2.15 -23.13
N VAL A 82 -19.96 1.78 -21.84
CA VAL A 82 -20.35 2.69 -20.75
C VAL A 82 -19.14 3.52 -20.26
N PRO A 83 -19.27 4.85 -20.07
CA PRO A 83 -18.19 5.66 -19.51
C PRO A 83 -17.92 5.30 -18.03
N VAL A 84 -16.68 4.90 -17.73
CA VAL A 84 -16.30 4.23 -16.47
C VAL A 84 -15.81 5.15 -15.36
N ALA A 85 -15.34 6.36 -15.67
CA ALA A 85 -14.56 7.17 -14.73
C ALA A 85 -15.32 7.50 -13.41
N SER A 86 -16.59 7.90 -13.50
CA SER A 86 -17.43 8.18 -12.32
C SER A 86 -17.93 6.91 -11.64
N MET A 87 -18.24 5.87 -12.42
CA MET A 87 -18.74 4.58 -11.92
C MET A 87 -17.70 3.83 -11.09
N LEU A 88 -16.41 3.97 -11.44
CA LEU A 88 -15.33 3.28 -10.76
C LEU A 88 -15.21 3.69 -9.29
N GLN A 89 -15.25 4.99 -9.01
CA GLN A 89 -15.17 5.46 -7.63
C GLN A 89 -16.37 5.00 -6.81
N LEU A 90 -17.56 5.00 -7.42
CA LEU A 90 -18.78 4.52 -6.79
C LEU A 90 -18.72 3.02 -6.48
N LYS A 91 -18.30 2.19 -7.44
CA LYS A 91 -18.13 0.74 -7.25
C LYS A 91 -17.04 0.39 -6.24
N ALA A 92 -15.93 1.10 -6.28
CA ALA A 92 -14.88 0.92 -5.29
C ALA A 92 -15.39 1.18 -3.87
N ARG A 93 -16.27 2.16 -3.69
CA ARG A 93 -16.89 2.47 -2.40
C ARG A 93 -17.91 1.41 -1.95
N GLU A 94 -18.77 0.94 -2.86
CA GLU A 94 -19.71 -0.15 -2.57
C GLU A 94 -18.98 -1.39 -2.04
N ILE A 95 -17.87 -1.76 -2.68
CA ILE A 95 -17.09 -2.94 -2.31
C ILE A 95 -16.32 -2.72 -1.02
N ALA A 96 -15.81 -1.50 -0.79
CA ALA A 96 -15.21 -1.14 0.49
C ALA A 96 -16.21 -1.28 1.65
N ASP A 97 -17.45 -0.84 1.45
CA ASP A 97 -18.54 -0.97 2.44
C ASP A 97 -18.88 -2.44 2.72
N GLU A 98 -18.98 -3.27 1.67
CA GLU A 98 -19.17 -4.72 1.79
C GLU A 98 -18.05 -5.40 2.60
N HIS A 99 -16.84 -4.84 2.56
CA HIS A 99 -15.67 -5.33 3.31
C HIS A 99 -15.48 -4.61 4.66
N ALA A 100 -16.50 -3.88 5.13
CA ALA A 100 -16.49 -3.12 6.37
C ALA A 100 -15.34 -2.08 6.47
N ILE A 101 -14.89 -1.55 5.33
CA ILE A 101 -13.88 -0.51 5.25
C ILE A 101 -14.58 0.85 5.27
N PRO A 102 -14.40 1.67 6.33
CA PRO A 102 -15.14 2.92 6.46
C PRO A 102 -14.70 3.93 5.39
N PHE A 103 -15.62 4.81 4.98
CA PHE A 103 -15.38 5.85 3.96
C PHE A 103 -14.13 6.71 4.24
N ARG A 104 -13.86 7.02 5.51
CA ARG A 104 -12.67 7.79 5.91
C ARG A 104 -11.37 7.02 5.71
N ALA A 105 -11.43 5.68 5.68
CA ALA A 105 -10.29 4.82 5.41
C ALA A 105 -10.07 4.59 3.91
N PHE A 106 -11.12 4.61 3.08
CA PHE A 106 -11.01 4.39 1.64
C PHE A 106 -11.94 5.33 0.84
N SER A 107 -11.34 6.27 0.10
CA SER A 107 -12.09 7.29 -0.64
C SER A 107 -12.31 6.96 -2.12
N GLY A 108 -11.58 5.97 -2.66
CA GLY A 108 -11.53 5.70 -4.10
C GLY A 108 -10.93 6.85 -4.92
N CYS A 109 -10.00 7.62 -4.32
CA CYS A 109 -9.33 8.77 -4.93
C CYS A 109 -8.71 8.47 -6.30
N TRP A 110 -8.42 9.53 -7.06
CA TRP A 110 -7.79 9.42 -8.38
C TRP A 110 -6.43 8.70 -8.33
N GLU A 111 -5.63 8.90 -7.28
CA GLU A 111 -4.35 8.21 -7.10
C GLU A 111 -4.52 6.69 -6.97
N TRP A 112 -5.61 6.24 -6.35
CA TRP A 112 -5.95 4.82 -6.29
C TRP A 112 -6.41 4.31 -7.67
N VAL A 113 -7.26 5.07 -8.36
CA VAL A 113 -7.75 4.73 -9.71
C VAL A 113 -6.60 4.62 -10.73
N ALA A 114 -5.65 5.57 -10.69
CA ALA A 114 -4.50 5.59 -11.59
C ALA A 114 -3.56 4.39 -11.38
N ARG A 115 -3.57 3.82 -10.17
CA ARG A 115 -2.80 2.62 -9.83
C ARG A 115 -3.48 1.33 -10.26
N LEU A 116 -4.81 1.29 -10.31
CA LEU A 116 -5.53 0.07 -10.66
C LEU A 116 -5.15 -0.40 -12.07
N PRO A 117 -4.88 -1.70 -12.26
CA PRO A 117 -4.68 -2.23 -13.58
C PRO A 117 -5.95 -2.07 -14.41
N GLN A 118 -5.80 -1.58 -15.64
CA GLN A 118 -6.91 -1.30 -16.55
C GLN A 118 -7.49 -2.57 -17.20
N THR A 119 -6.79 -3.70 -17.04
CA THR A 119 -7.15 -5.01 -17.60
C THR A 119 -6.99 -6.11 -16.55
N PRO A 120 -7.90 -7.12 -16.52
CA PRO A 120 -7.83 -8.21 -15.53
C PRO A 120 -6.55 -9.05 -15.64
N CYS A 121 -6.01 -9.21 -16.85
CA CYS A 121 -4.83 -10.04 -17.11
C CYS A 121 -3.54 -9.53 -16.42
N ALA A 122 -3.45 -8.24 -16.09
CA ALA A 122 -2.29 -7.67 -15.42
C ALA A 122 -2.17 -8.06 -13.94
N PHE A 123 -3.23 -8.61 -13.33
CA PHE A 123 -3.21 -9.07 -11.93
C PHE A 123 -2.72 -10.52 -11.80
N ILE A 124 -3.04 -11.36 -12.79
CA ILE A 124 -2.69 -12.79 -12.83
C ILE A 124 -1.18 -13.00 -12.97
N SER A 125 -0.49 -12.11 -13.71
CA SER A 125 0.96 -12.18 -13.89
C SER A 125 1.78 -11.90 -12.62
N CYS A 126 1.23 -11.16 -11.64
CA CYS A 126 1.91 -10.91 -10.37
C CYS A 126 1.65 -11.97 -9.29
N SER A 127 0.55 -12.72 -9.37
CA SER A 127 0.23 -13.77 -8.38
C SER A 127 1.03 -15.06 -8.57
N ASN A 128 1.56 -15.32 -9.78
CA ASN A 128 2.38 -16.49 -10.09
C ASN A 128 3.89 -16.25 -9.92
N ALA A 129 4.28 -15.12 -9.33
CA ALA A 129 5.67 -14.78 -9.02
C ALA A 129 5.94 -14.96 -7.52
N HIS A 130 5.78 -16.17 -7.00
CA HIS A 130 6.18 -16.55 -5.64
C HIS A 130 6.85 -17.92 -5.62
#